data_AF-A0A557QFG8-F1
#
_entry.id   AF-A0A557QFG8-F1
#
_cell.length_a   1.000
_cell.length_b   1.000
_cell.length_c   1.000
_cell.angle_alpha   90.00
_cell.angle_beta   90.00
_cell.angle_gamma   90.00
#
_symmetry.space_group_name_H-M   'P 1'
#
loop_
_entity.id
_entity.type
_entity.pdbx_description
1 polymer ?
#
loop_
_entity_poly.entity_id
_entity_poly.type
_entity_poly.pdbx_seq_one_letter_code
_entity_poly.pdbx_strand_id
1 'polypeptide(L)'
;MPRIVSPSAAESFLFAAQGLFDGAEALEAPSSRQPLACAFLSAQALECTLKAFLSHSGMDQRQLKSIGHNLEKLWTQAASAGLVVSEHPPHWCSMLNSAHDKPYYYRYPMGLNGMVFPPLGSVISGLKNVLIQVNTVVRGEA
;
A
#
# COMPACT_ATOMS: atom_id res chain seq x y z
N MET A 1 29.47 -5.58 -21.99
CA MET A 1 28.31 -4.69 -21.79
C MET A 1 27.41 -5.33 -20.74
N PRO A 2 27.16 -4.71 -19.58
CA PRO A 2 26.19 -5.25 -18.62
C PRO A 2 24.80 -5.31 -19.26
N ARG A 3 24.08 -6.41 -19.04
CA ARG A 3 22.73 -6.63 -19.55
C ARG A 3 21.75 -5.86 -18.66
N ILE A 4 21.24 -4.73 -19.14
CA ILE A 4 20.17 -4.00 -18.46
C ILE A 4 18.86 -4.76 -18.72
N VAL A 5 18.31 -5.39 -17.69
CA VAL A 5 16.98 -6.00 -17.74
C VAL A 5 16.01 -5.02 -17.09
N SER A 6 14.90 -4.73 -17.78
CA SER A 6 13.86 -3.89 -17.19
C SER A 6 13.15 -4.66 -16.07
N PRO A 7 12.86 -4.03 -14.93
CA PRO A 7 12.10 -4.68 -13.87
C PRO A 7 10.71 -5.07 -14.38
N SER A 8 10.20 -6.19 -13.88
CA SER A 8 8.80 -6.57 -14.03
C SER A 8 7.87 -5.54 -13.38
N ALA A 9 6.57 -5.63 -13.69
CA ALA A 9 5.57 -4.78 -13.05
C ALA A 9 5.53 -4.99 -11.53
N ALA A 10 5.65 -6.25 -11.07
CA ALA A 10 5.70 -6.59 -9.65
C ALA A 10 6.89 -5.94 -8.94
N GLU A 11 8.10 -6.05 -9.51
CA GLU A 11 9.31 -5.43 -8.96
C GLU A 11 9.21 -3.90 -8.95
N SER A 12 8.63 -3.31 -10.00
CA SER A 12 8.43 -1.85 -10.09
C SER A 12 7.50 -1.34 -8.99
N PHE A 13 6.40 -2.05 -8.72
CA PHE A 13 5.49 -1.72 -7.62
C PHE A 13 6.16 -1.92 -6.25
N LEU A 14 6.90 -3.02 -6.08
CA LEU A 14 7.60 -3.29 -4.82
C LEU A 14 8.64 -2.22 -4.51
N PHE A 15 9.42 -1.78 -5.51
CA PHE A 15 10.38 -0.70 -5.36
C PHE A 15 9.71 0.60 -4.89
N ALA A 16 8.59 0.97 -5.52
CA ALA A 16 7.81 2.13 -5.09
C ALA A 16 7.26 1.96 -3.67
N ALA A 17 6.73 0.79 -3.33
CA ALA A 17 6.20 0.49 -2.01
C ALA A 17 7.25 0.67 -0.90
N GLN A 18 8.48 0.20 -1.14
CA GLN A 18 9.59 0.34 -0.19
C GLN A 18 9.93 1.82 0.05
N GLY A 19 10.18 2.60 -1.00
CA GLY A 19 10.52 4.02 -0.84
C GLY A 19 9.39 4.85 -0.19
N LEU A 20 8.13 4.53 -0.49
CA LEU A 20 6.98 5.17 0.13
C LEU A 20 6.82 4.77 1.61
N PHE A 21 7.06 3.51 1.94
CA PHE A 21 7.03 3.02 3.31
C PHE A 21 8.12 3.67 4.16
N ASP A 22 9.36 3.77 3.66
CA ASP A 22 10.46 4.44 4.37
C ASP A 22 10.10 5.90 4.69
N GLY A 23 9.48 6.59 3.74
CA GLY A 23 8.96 7.94 3.96
C GLY A 23 7.82 8.00 4.99
N ALA A 24 6.91 7.03 4.97
CA ALA A 24 5.83 6.96 5.96
C ALA A 24 6.35 6.64 7.38
N GLU A 25 7.32 5.72 7.50
CA GLU A 25 7.95 5.32 8.76
C GLU A 25 8.71 6.51 9.38
N ALA A 26 9.44 7.28 8.57
CA ALA A 26 10.10 8.50 9.02
C ALA A 26 9.12 9.58 9.54
N LEU A 27 7.88 9.60 9.04
CA LEU A 27 6.84 10.55 9.42
C LEU A 27 5.96 10.09 10.59
N GLU A 28 6.04 8.82 11.03
CA GLU A 28 5.22 8.32 12.14
C GLU A 28 5.73 8.80 13.51
N ALA A 29 7.00 9.23 13.58
CA ALA A 29 7.66 9.65 14.80
C ALA A 29 6.76 10.53 15.70
N PRO A 30 6.76 10.35 17.04
CA PRO A 30 5.85 11.06 17.95
C PRO A 30 5.88 12.60 17.87
N SER A 31 6.97 13.17 17.35
CA SER A 31 7.17 14.60 17.15
C SER A 31 6.68 15.12 15.80
N SER A 32 6.31 14.23 14.87
CA SER A 32 5.84 14.56 13.53
C SER A 32 4.46 15.23 13.59
N ARG A 33 4.38 16.44 13.02
CA ARG A 33 3.12 17.19 12.87
C ARG A 33 2.46 16.95 11.50
N GLN A 34 2.75 15.82 10.86
CA GLN A 34 2.34 15.57 9.47
C GLN A 34 1.48 14.30 9.30
N PRO A 35 0.36 14.15 10.04
CA PRO A 35 -0.45 12.94 9.98
C PRO A 35 -1.06 12.69 8.60
N LEU A 36 -1.37 13.77 7.86
CA LEU A 36 -1.85 13.68 6.47
C LEU A 36 -0.81 13.05 5.54
N ALA A 37 0.43 13.53 5.61
CA ALA A 37 1.51 13.02 4.76
C ALA A 37 1.84 11.58 5.12
N CYS A 38 1.93 11.25 6.41
CA CYS A 38 2.14 9.87 6.86
C CYS A 38 1.03 8.94 6.34
N ALA A 39 -0.25 9.29 6.55
CA ALA A 39 -1.37 8.48 6.09
C ALA A 39 -1.42 8.33 4.56
N PHE A 40 -1.14 9.40 3.82
CA PHE A 40 -1.10 9.36 2.36
C PHE A 40 0.02 8.44 1.85
N LEU A 41 1.24 8.57 2.39
CA LEU A 41 2.35 7.70 2.02
C LEU A 41 2.09 6.25 2.42
N SER A 42 1.52 6.00 3.60
CA SER A 42 1.11 4.64 4.01
C SER A 42 0.08 4.03 3.07
N ALA A 43 -0.92 4.80 2.62
CA ALA A 43 -1.93 4.32 1.70
C ALA A 43 -1.34 4.00 0.32
N GLN A 44 -0.47 4.86 -0.21
CA GLN A 44 0.25 4.61 -1.47
C GLN A 44 1.18 3.39 -1.36
N ALA A 45 1.92 3.29 -0.26
CA ALA A 45 2.81 2.15 0.00
C ALA A 45 2.03 0.84 0.08
N LEU A 46 0.88 0.82 0.78
CA LEU A 46 0.01 -0.36 0.82
C LEU A 46 -0.54 -0.71 -0.56
N GLU A 47 -1.03 0.27 -1.32
CA GLU A 47 -1.52 0.06 -2.68
C GLU A 47 -0.44 -0.59 -3.56
N CYS A 48 0.76 -0.02 -3.57
CA CYS A 48 1.89 -0.55 -4.33
C CYS A 48 2.28 -1.95 -3.84
N THR A 49 2.28 -2.20 -2.53
CA THR A 49 2.58 -3.51 -1.95
C THR A 49 1.60 -4.58 -2.44
N LEU A 50 0.29 -4.31 -2.35
CA LEU A 50 -0.74 -5.26 -2.78
C LEU A 50 -0.74 -5.46 -4.30
N LYS A 51 -0.50 -4.39 -5.08
CA LYS A 51 -0.36 -4.50 -6.53
C LYS A 51 0.90 -5.26 -6.95
N ALA A 52 2.00 -5.15 -6.20
CA ALA A 52 3.19 -5.94 -6.43
C ALA A 52 2.90 -7.44 -6.29
N PHE A 53 2.22 -7.82 -5.20
CA PHE A 53 1.80 -9.20 -4.98
C PHE A 53 0.86 -9.70 -6.08
N LEU A 54 -0.24 -8.98 -6.33
CA LEU A 54 -1.22 -9.38 -7.35
C LEU A 54 -0.61 -9.47 -8.75
N SER A 55 0.30 -8.55 -9.09
CA SER A 55 1.04 -8.61 -10.35
C SER A 55 1.93 -9.84 -10.43
N HIS A 56 2.62 -10.20 -9.34
CA HIS A 56 3.43 -11.42 -9.26
C HIS A 56 2.56 -12.68 -9.36
N SER A 57 1.35 -12.66 -8.79
CA SER A 57 0.35 -13.72 -8.89
C SER A 57 -0.36 -13.80 -10.26
N GLY A 58 0.07 -13.02 -11.25
CA GLY A 58 -0.41 -13.09 -12.64
C GLY A 58 -1.50 -12.10 -13.04
N MET A 59 -1.86 -11.14 -12.17
CA MET A 59 -2.80 -10.08 -12.54
C MET A 59 -2.13 -9.04 -13.45
N ASP A 60 -2.75 -8.73 -14.59
CA ASP A 60 -2.20 -7.78 -15.55
C ASP A 60 -2.46 -6.31 -15.17
N GLN A 61 -1.81 -5.39 -15.89
CA GLN A 61 -1.94 -3.96 -15.61
C GLN A 61 -3.37 -3.43 -15.81
N ARG A 62 -4.15 -4.03 -16.72
CA ARG A 62 -5.54 -3.61 -17.00
C ARG A 62 -6.44 -3.99 -15.83
N GLN A 63 -6.29 -5.20 -15.30
CA GLN A 63 -7.00 -5.68 -14.12
C GLN A 63 -6.65 -4.82 -12.90
N LEU A 64 -5.36 -4.57 -12.64
CA LEU A 64 -4.94 -3.70 -11.52
C LEU A 64 -5.46 -2.27 -11.65
N LYS A 65 -5.47 -1.70 -12.86
CA LYS A 65 -6.07 -0.37 -13.13
C LYS A 65 -7.57 -0.35 -12.89
N SER A 66 -8.28 -1.45 -13.17
CA SER A 66 -9.72 -1.53 -12.95
C SER A 66 -10.11 -1.52 -11.47
N ILE A 67 -9.26 -2.08 -10.59
CA ILE A 67 -9.43 -2.00 -9.12
C ILE A 67 -9.14 -0.57 -8.64
N GLY A 68 -8.16 0.10 -9.25
CA GLY A 68 -7.83 1.50 -8.97
C GLY A 68 -7.07 1.66 -7.65
N HIS A 69 -7.54 2.59 -6.81
CA HIS A 69 -6.93 2.93 -5.51
C HIS A 69 -7.64 2.26 -4.32
N ASN A 70 -8.57 1.36 -4.60
CA ASN A 70 -9.40 0.74 -3.57
C ASN A 70 -8.59 -0.31 -2.77
N LEU A 71 -8.10 0.08 -1.61
CA LEU A 71 -7.23 -0.74 -0.76
C LEU A 71 -7.94 -1.98 -0.25
N GLU A 72 -9.23 -1.87 0.10
CA GLU A 72 -10.02 -3.00 0.62
C GLU A 72 -10.21 -4.09 -0.44
N LYS A 73 -10.48 -3.70 -1.70
CA LYS A 73 -10.55 -4.63 -2.83
C LYS A 73 -9.18 -5.25 -3.13
N LEU A 74 -8.11 -4.46 -3.16
CA LEU A 74 -6.75 -4.97 -3.37
C LEU A 74 -6.39 -5.99 -2.28
N TRP A 75 -6.71 -5.70 -1.03
CA TRP A 75 -6.47 -6.58 0.12
C TRP A 75 -7.22 -7.90 -0.03
N THR A 76 -8.52 -7.83 -0.29
CA THR A 76 -9.38 -9.02 -0.46
C THR A 76 -8.90 -9.89 -1.60
N GLN A 77 -8.52 -9.29 -2.74
CA GLN A 77 -7.98 -10.00 -3.89
C GLN A 77 -6.62 -10.64 -3.57
N ALA A 78 -5.73 -9.93 -2.85
CA ALA A 78 -4.43 -10.48 -2.46
C ALA A 78 -4.57 -11.66 -1.50
N ALA A 79 -5.46 -11.56 -0.51
CA ALA A 79 -5.80 -12.67 0.38
C ALA A 79 -6.34 -13.87 -0.40
N SER A 80 -7.27 -13.63 -1.33
CA SER A 80 -7.85 -14.68 -2.20
C SER A 80 -6.81 -15.32 -3.12
N ALA A 81 -5.77 -14.58 -3.52
CA ALA A 81 -4.66 -15.06 -4.32
C ALA A 81 -3.53 -15.72 -3.48
N GLY A 82 -3.72 -15.88 -2.17
CA GLY A 82 -2.84 -16.65 -1.29
C GLY A 82 -1.85 -15.84 -0.46
N LEU A 83 -1.99 -14.51 -0.38
CA LEU A 83 -1.22 -13.72 0.58
C LEU A 83 -1.62 -14.10 2.01
N VAL A 84 -0.64 -14.31 2.90
CA VAL A 84 -0.86 -14.78 4.28
C VAL A 84 -1.31 -13.62 5.18
N VAL A 85 -2.50 -13.10 4.91
CA VAL A 85 -3.20 -12.05 5.65
C VAL A 85 -4.63 -12.49 5.95
N SER A 86 -5.30 -11.78 6.87
CA SER A 86 -6.74 -11.96 7.10
C SER A 86 -7.53 -11.67 5.82
N GLU A 87 -8.55 -12.49 5.53
CA GLU A 87 -9.50 -12.25 4.42
C GLU A 87 -10.22 -10.91 4.57
N HIS A 88 -10.51 -10.51 5.81
CA HIS A 88 -11.08 -9.21 6.11
C HIS A 88 -9.96 -8.19 6.35
N PRO A 89 -9.97 -7.03 5.64
CA PRO A 89 -9.02 -5.97 5.87
C PRO A 89 -9.11 -5.46 7.33
N PRO A 90 -7.96 -5.17 7.97
CA PRO A 90 -7.96 -4.58 9.30
C PRO A 90 -8.55 -3.16 9.26
N HIS A 91 -9.10 -2.69 10.38
CA HIS A 91 -9.81 -1.41 10.46
C HIS A 91 -8.98 -0.22 9.93
N TRP A 92 -7.67 -0.18 10.21
CA TRP A 92 -6.80 0.88 9.73
C TRP A 92 -6.69 0.91 8.20
N CYS A 93 -6.83 -0.23 7.51
CA CYS A 93 -6.86 -0.31 6.04
C CYS A 93 -8.13 0.35 5.50
N SER A 94 -9.30 0.05 6.08
CA SER A 94 -10.56 0.70 5.70
C SER A 94 -10.54 2.21 5.99
N MET A 95 -9.91 2.64 7.10
CA MET A 95 -9.73 4.07 7.38
C MET A 95 -8.85 4.76 6.33
N LEU A 96 -7.70 4.17 5.96
CA LEU A 96 -6.87 4.69 4.87
C LEU A 96 -7.65 4.75 3.56
N ASN A 97 -8.38 3.68 3.23
CA ASN A 97 -9.16 3.56 1.99
C ASN A 97 -10.18 4.68 1.85
N SER A 98 -10.85 5.06 2.94
CA SER A 98 -11.90 6.10 2.96
C SER A 98 -11.45 7.48 2.47
N ALA A 99 -10.16 7.79 2.58
CA ALA A 99 -9.57 9.06 2.13
C ALA A 99 -8.59 8.89 0.96
N HIS A 100 -8.08 7.68 0.72
CA HIS A 100 -7.14 7.36 -0.36
C HIS A 100 -7.83 7.01 -1.68
N ASP A 101 -8.88 6.20 -1.64
CA ASP A 101 -9.73 5.93 -2.81
C ASP A 101 -10.58 7.17 -3.12
N LYS A 102 -11.52 7.07 -4.05
CA LYS A 102 -12.46 8.15 -4.38
C LYS A 102 -13.18 8.63 -3.11
N PRO A 103 -13.28 9.96 -2.90
CA PRO A 103 -12.99 11.06 -3.83
C PRO A 103 -11.57 11.68 -3.67
N TYR A 104 -10.62 10.94 -3.11
CA TYR A 104 -9.20 11.29 -3.02
C TYR A 104 -8.86 12.40 -2.01
N TYR A 105 -9.49 12.34 -0.84
CA TYR A 105 -9.35 13.36 0.21
C TYR A 105 -7.92 13.60 0.69
N TYR A 106 -7.03 12.61 0.64
CA TYR A 106 -5.62 12.85 0.95
C TYR A 106 -4.92 13.83 0.00
N ARG A 107 -5.40 13.91 -1.24
CA ARG A 107 -4.89 14.86 -2.24
C ARG A 107 -5.68 16.16 -2.22
N TYR A 108 -7.01 16.05 -2.08
CA TYR A 108 -7.92 17.16 -2.22
C TYR A 108 -8.97 17.14 -1.10
N PRO A 109 -8.66 17.66 0.11
CA PRO A 109 -9.57 17.64 1.26
C PRO A 109 -10.67 18.72 1.15
N MET A 110 -11.24 18.88 -0.04
CA MET A 110 -12.26 19.88 -0.33
C MET A 110 -13.58 19.49 0.32
N GLY A 111 -14.24 20.45 0.98
CA GLY A 111 -15.56 20.25 1.61
C GLY A 111 -15.53 19.46 2.91
N LEU A 112 -14.35 19.19 3.48
CA LEU A 112 -14.22 18.54 4.79
C LEU A 112 -14.13 19.58 5.91
N ASN A 113 -14.86 19.34 7.01
CA ASN A 113 -14.70 20.11 8.25
C ASN A 113 -13.49 19.65 9.09
N GLY A 114 -12.88 18.53 8.70
CA GLY A 114 -11.73 17.92 9.35
C GLY A 114 -11.46 16.52 8.78
N MET A 115 -10.29 15.96 9.09
CA MET A 115 -9.92 14.59 8.73
C MET A 115 -9.56 13.82 9.99
N VAL A 116 -10.04 12.58 10.07
CA VAL A 116 -9.65 11.62 11.09
C VAL A 116 -8.66 10.66 10.47
N PHE A 117 -7.53 10.45 11.15
CA PHE A 117 -6.50 9.53 10.71
C PHE A 117 -6.54 8.25 11.54
N PRO A 118 -6.20 7.09 10.95
CA PRO A 118 -6.02 5.87 11.72
C PRO A 118 -4.87 6.03 12.72
N PRO A 119 -4.78 5.16 13.75
CA PRO A 119 -3.60 5.09 14.61
C PRO A 119 -2.36 4.77 13.78
N LEU A 120 -1.49 5.77 13.56
CA LEU A 120 -0.39 5.67 12.59
C LEU A 120 0.64 4.60 12.98
N GLY A 121 0.91 4.39 14.27
CA GLY A 121 1.76 3.29 14.72
C GLY A 121 1.21 1.91 14.35
N SER A 122 -0.12 1.72 14.38
CA SER A 122 -0.76 0.48 13.92
C SER A 122 -0.69 0.34 12.39
N VAL A 123 -0.82 1.45 11.66
CA VAL A 123 -0.66 1.46 10.20
C VAL A 123 0.75 1.06 9.80
N ILE A 124 1.77 1.72 10.35
CA ILE A 124 3.17 1.44 10.01
C ILE A 124 3.52 -0.01 10.35
N SER A 125 3.17 -0.48 11.54
CA SER A 125 3.43 -1.86 11.95
C SER A 125 2.72 -2.87 11.05
N GLY A 126 1.44 -2.63 10.74
CA GLY A 126 0.65 -3.50 9.86
C GLY A 126 1.19 -3.53 8.43
N LEU A 127 1.49 -2.36 7.87
CA LEU A 127 2.04 -2.23 6.53
C LEU A 127 3.42 -2.88 6.41
N LYS A 128 4.30 -2.72 7.41
CA LYS A 128 5.62 -3.35 7.46
C LYS A 128 5.52 -4.86 7.34
N ASN A 129 4.58 -5.48 8.07
CA ASN A 129 4.36 -6.92 8.03
C ASN A 129 3.92 -7.39 6.63
N VAL A 130 2.97 -6.68 6.00
CA VAL A 130 2.51 -7.03 4.64
C VAL A 130 3.65 -6.84 3.63
N LEU A 131 4.40 -5.74 3.73
CA LEU A 131 5.51 -5.42 2.85
C LEU A 131 6.62 -6.48 2.93
N ILE A 132 6.99 -6.93 4.14
CA ILE A 132 7.98 -8.01 4.33
C ILE A 132 7.51 -9.28 3.62
N GLN A 133 6.27 -9.71 3.84
CA GLN A 133 5.73 -10.91 3.20
C GLN A 133 5.77 -10.81 1.67
N VAL A 134 5.30 -9.69 1.11
CA VAL A 134 5.29 -9.49 -0.34
C VAL A 134 6.70 -9.41 -0.90
N ASN A 135 7.64 -8.78 -0.20
CA ASN A 135 9.03 -8.71 -0.61
C ASN A 135 9.66 -10.11 -0.75
N THR A 136 9.46 -10.98 0.24
CA THR A 136 9.92 -12.38 0.20
C THR A 136 9.36 -13.12 -1.01
N VAL A 137 8.05 -12.98 -1.28
CA VAL A 137 7.39 -13.65 -2.42
C VAL A 137 7.91 -13.13 -3.75
N VAL A 138 7.95 -11.80 -3.93
CA VAL A 138 8.29 -11.19 -5.23
C VAL A 138 9.77 -11.38 -5.57
N ARG A 139 10.68 -11.36 -4.59
CA ARG A 139 12.12 -11.55 -4.82
C ARG A 139 12.57 -13.01 -4.81
N GLY A 140 11.72 -13.95 -4.39
CA GLY A 140 12.04 -15.38 -4.38
C GLY A 140 13.04 -15.79 -3.29
N GLU A 141 13.11 -15.04 -2.18
CA GLU A 141 13.98 -15.34 -1.03
C GLU A 141 13.29 -16.27 -0.01
N ALA A 142 12.69 -17.37 -0.49
CA ALA A 142 12.02 -18.37 0.35
C ALA A 142 12.98 -19.50 0.78
#